data_AF-A0A5E4FE48-F1
#
_entry.id   AF-A0A5E4FE48-F1
#
_cell.length_a   1.000
_cell.length_b   1.000
_cell.length_c   1.000
_cell.angle_alpha   90.00
_cell.angle_beta   90.00
_cell.angle_gamma   90.00
#
_symmetry.space_group_name_H-M   'P 1'
#
loop_
_entity.id
_entity.type
_entity.pdbx_description
1 polymer ?
#
loop_
_entity_poly.entity_id
_entity_poly.type
_entity_poly.pdbx_seq_one_letter_code
_entity_poly.pdbx_strand_id
1 'polypeptide(L)'
;MLPMMTCDDLFNINANIVKKFVEAVADNCPKALIHIISNSMNSTVSFVVKENNLKPINVDVPIQNAGTEVVEEKGGVGSATLSMVYAAARFIESSLRALDGDGDIYEYSYVESDLIELTFFASRVKLGRNGVEALVTYMTSKV
;
A
#
# COMPACT_ATOMS: atom_id res chain seq x y z
N MET A 1 -11.01 -15.92 -4.57
CA MET A 1 -12.09 -15.20 -3.84
C MET A 1 -13.00 -16.24 -3.19
N LEU A 2 -13.50 -15.98 -1.99
CA LEU A 2 -14.53 -16.84 -1.41
C LEU A 2 -15.77 -16.80 -2.31
N PRO A 3 -16.41 -17.94 -2.60
CA PRO A 3 -17.64 -17.96 -3.37
C PRO A 3 -18.71 -17.14 -2.63
N MET A 4 -19.31 -16.17 -3.31
CA MET A 4 -20.36 -15.22 -2.86
C MET A 4 -19.94 -13.83 -2.33
N MET A 5 -18.71 -13.37 -2.57
CA MET A 5 -18.30 -12.01 -2.18
C MET A 5 -17.70 -11.23 -3.35
N THR A 6 -18.20 -10.02 -3.61
CA THR A 6 -17.66 -9.14 -4.67
C THR A 6 -16.42 -8.37 -4.19
N CYS A 7 -15.69 -7.74 -5.12
CA CYS A 7 -14.60 -6.81 -4.77
C CYS A 7 -15.09 -5.67 -3.87
N ASP A 8 -16.29 -5.15 -4.17
CA ASP A 8 -16.88 -4.01 -3.45
C ASP A 8 -17.30 -4.42 -2.03
N ASP A 9 -17.85 -5.62 -1.86
CA ASP A 9 -18.14 -6.16 -0.53
C ASP A 9 -16.87 -6.28 0.30
N LEU A 10 -15.79 -6.80 -0.30
CA LEU A 10 -14.51 -6.97 0.38
C LEU A 10 -13.90 -5.62 0.77
N PHE A 11 -13.97 -4.65 -0.14
CA PHE A 11 -13.55 -3.28 0.12
C PHE A 11 -14.33 -2.68 1.28
N ASN A 12 -15.66 -2.76 1.27
CA ASN A 12 -16.51 -2.18 2.31
C ASN A 12 -16.30 -2.83 3.68
N ILE A 13 -16.12 -4.15 3.74
CA ILE A 13 -15.80 -4.84 4.99
C ILE A 13 -14.44 -4.38 5.51
N ASN A 14 -13.42 -4.36 4.65
CA ASN A 14 -12.06 -3.96 5.02
C ASN A 14 -12.01 -2.49 5.47
N ALA A 15 -12.69 -1.59 4.78
CA ALA A 15 -12.76 -0.17 5.12
C ALA A 15 -13.40 0.04 6.50
N ASN A 16 -14.49 -0.67 6.80
CA ASN A 16 -15.14 -0.58 8.10
C ASN A 16 -14.28 -1.16 9.24
N ILE A 17 -13.56 -2.24 9.00
CA ILE A 17 -12.62 -2.81 9.98
C ILE A 17 -11.48 -1.81 10.25
N VAL A 18 -10.87 -1.28 9.20
CA VAL A 18 -9.79 -0.28 9.30
C VAL A 18 -10.26 0.94 10.07
N LYS A 19 -11.44 1.47 9.74
CA LYS A 19 -12.02 2.62 10.44
C LYS A 19 -12.12 2.39 11.95
N LYS A 20 -12.69 1.26 12.38
CA LYS A 20 -12.84 0.93 13.80
C LYS A 20 -11.49 0.85 14.52
N PHE A 21 -10.48 0.26 13.88
CA PHE A 21 -9.15 0.18 14.48
C PHE A 21 -8.48 1.55 14.56
N VAL A 22 -8.59 2.38 13.52
CA VAL A 22 -8.04 3.74 13.51
C VAL A 22 -8.68 4.60 14.59
N GLU A 23 -10.00 4.55 14.75
CA GLU A 23 -10.73 5.24 15.81
C GLU A 23 -10.25 4.80 17.20
N ALA A 24 -10.14 3.48 17.43
CA ALA A 24 -9.64 2.95 18.70
C ALA A 24 -8.18 3.37 18.99
N VAL A 25 -7.32 3.40 17.96
CA VAL A 25 -5.94 3.88 18.11
C VAL A 25 -5.91 5.38 18.37
N ALA A 26 -6.76 6.18 17.74
CA ALA A 26 -6.86 7.61 18.00
C ALA A 26 -7.24 7.91 19.45
N ASP A 27 -8.16 7.13 20.02
CA ASP A 27 -8.61 7.31 21.40
C ASP A 27 -7.57 6.89 22.44
N ASN A 28 -6.78 5.85 22.16
CA ASN A 28 -5.87 5.24 23.15
C ASN A 28 -4.39 5.64 22.95
N CYS A 29 -3.96 5.80 21.71
CA CYS A 29 -2.58 6.03 21.30
C CYS A 29 -2.50 7.06 20.14
N PRO A 30 -2.93 8.32 20.33
CA PRO A 30 -3.06 9.31 19.25
C PRO A 30 -1.74 9.67 18.56
N LYS A 31 -0.60 9.32 19.15
CA LYS A 31 0.74 9.56 18.60
C LYS A 31 1.31 8.33 17.87
N ALA A 32 0.58 7.23 17.81
CA ALA A 32 1.04 6.03 17.12
C ALA A 32 1.09 6.25 15.61
N LEU A 33 2.16 5.78 14.97
CA LEU A 33 2.21 5.65 13.52
C LEU A 33 1.33 4.46 13.12
N ILE A 34 0.41 4.68 12.19
CA ILE A 34 -0.54 3.67 11.71
C ILE A 34 -0.10 3.21 10.32
N HIS A 35 0.26 1.93 10.21
CA HIS A 35 0.56 1.29 8.93
C HIS A 35 -0.59 0.37 8.53
N ILE A 36 -1.24 0.68 7.41
CA ILE A 36 -2.39 -0.09 6.91
C ILE A 36 -1.92 -1.01 5.78
N ILE A 37 -2.12 -2.32 5.94
CA ILE A 37 -1.75 -3.34 4.94
C ILE A 37 -3.01 -4.09 4.43
N SER A 38 -4.19 -3.51 4.64
CA SER A 38 -5.44 -4.14 4.21
C SER A 38 -5.48 -4.25 2.68
N ASN A 39 -5.94 -5.39 2.16
CA ASN A 39 -5.98 -5.62 0.73
C ASN A 39 -7.13 -4.82 0.09
N SER A 40 -6.79 -3.74 -0.59
CA SER A 40 -7.66 -3.01 -1.52
C SER A 40 -6.89 -2.49 -2.76
N MET A 41 -5.61 -2.83 -2.88
CA MET A 41 -4.66 -2.09 -3.71
C MET A 41 -4.53 -2.66 -5.13
N ASN A 42 -4.72 -3.97 -5.32
CA ASN A 42 -4.55 -4.61 -6.63
C ASN A 42 -5.57 -4.11 -7.66
N SER A 43 -6.78 -3.75 -7.21
CA SER A 43 -7.83 -3.16 -8.05
C SER A 43 -7.50 -1.74 -8.49
N THR A 44 -6.89 -0.93 -7.62
CA THR A 44 -6.54 0.47 -7.93
C THR A 44 -5.47 0.54 -9.01
N VAL A 45 -4.41 -0.27 -8.93
CA VAL A 45 -3.35 -0.30 -9.95
C VAL A 45 -3.91 -0.77 -11.31
N SER A 46 -4.71 -1.84 -11.31
CA SER A 46 -5.34 -2.36 -12.54
C SER A 46 -6.32 -1.37 -13.16
N PHE A 47 -7.06 -0.62 -12.32
CA PHE A 47 -7.97 0.44 -12.75
C PHE A 47 -7.20 1.61 -13.36
N VAL A 48 -6.15 2.10 -12.69
CA VAL A 48 -5.33 3.22 -13.19
C VAL A 48 -4.67 2.91 -14.53
N VAL A 49 -4.13 1.70 -14.70
CA VAL A 49 -3.53 1.27 -15.98
C VAL A 49 -4.57 1.26 -17.11
N LYS A 50 -5.79 0.77 -16.83
CA LYS A 50 -6.88 0.72 -17.81
C LYS A 50 -7.46 2.10 -18.14
N GLU A 51 -7.69 2.94 -17.13
CA GLU A 51 -8.31 4.25 -17.30
C GLU A 51 -7.37 5.24 -17.99
N ASN A 52 -6.06 5.15 -17.71
CA ASN A 52 -5.06 6.09 -18.23
C ASN A 52 -4.35 5.59 -19.50
N ASN A 53 -4.82 4.47 -20.10
CA ASN A 53 -4.21 3.85 -21.29
C ASN A 53 -2.68 3.69 -21.17
N LEU A 54 -2.18 3.46 -19.95
CA LEU A 54 -0.76 3.30 -19.72
C LEU A 54 -0.35 1.97 -20.33
N LYS A 55 0.66 1.97 -21.20
CA LYS A 55 1.29 0.72 -21.64
C LYS A 55 2.01 0.12 -20.44
N PRO A 56 1.60 -1.06 -19.95
CA PRO A 56 2.39 -1.72 -18.93
C PRO A 56 3.77 -1.99 -19.50
N ILE A 57 4.81 -1.65 -18.74
CA ILE A 57 6.16 -2.12 -19.02
C ILE A 57 6.09 -3.65 -18.92
N ASN A 58 6.78 -4.39 -19.78
CA ASN A 58 6.66 -5.85 -19.94
C ASN A 58 6.84 -6.70 -18.64
N VAL A 59 7.22 -6.08 -17.52
CA VAL A 59 7.34 -6.67 -16.18
C VAL A 59 6.06 -6.57 -15.34
N ASP A 60 5.05 -5.81 -15.75
CA ASP A 60 3.90 -5.47 -14.89
C ASP A 60 2.90 -6.63 -14.73
N VAL A 61 2.67 -7.42 -15.77
CA VAL A 61 1.63 -8.48 -15.73
C VAL A 61 1.99 -9.60 -14.73
N PRO A 62 3.21 -10.16 -14.73
CA PRO A 62 3.59 -11.14 -13.71
C PRO A 62 3.57 -10.57 -12.30
N ILE A 63 4.03 -9.32 -12.11
CA ILE A 63 4.05 -8.68 -10.78
C ILE A 63 2.63 -8.44 -10.26
N GLN A 64 1.72 -7.95 -11.10
CA GLN A 64 0.31 -7.72 -10.74
C GLN A 64 -0.42 -9.03 -10.41
N ASN A 65 -0.06 -10.12 -11.09
CA ASN A 65 -0.68 -11.43 -10.90
C ASN A 65 -0.02 -12.31 -9.84
N ALA A 66 1.16 -11.95 -9.34
CA ALA A 66 1.91 -12.75 -8.37
C ALA A 66 1.09 -13.10 -7.11
N GLY A 67 0.21 -12.19 -6.66
CA GLY A 67 -0.71 -12.47 -5.56
C GLY A 67 -1.74 -13.54 -5.89
N THR A 68 -2.22 -13.56 -7.13
CA THR A 68 -3.17 -14.56 -7.66
C THR A 68 -2.49 -15.91 -7.84
N GLU A 69 -1.27 -15.93 -8.40
CA GLU A 69 -0.48 -17.15 -8.59
C GLU A 69 -0.27 -17.90 -7.26
N VAL A 70 0.06 -17.18 -6.17
CA VAL A 70 0.20 -17.79 -4.84
C VAL A 70 -1.12 -18.38 -4.32
N VAL A 71 -2.26 -17.76 -4.62
CA VAL A 71 -3.58 -18.29 -4.22
C VAL A 71 -3.88 -19.57 -5.00
N GLU A 72 -3.57 -19.59 -6.29
CA GLU A 72 -3.76 -20.75 -7.16
C GLU A 72 -2.87 -21.92 -6.74
N GLU A 73 -1.60 -21.69 -6.45
CA GLU A 73 -0.67 -22.71 -5.92
C GLU A 73 -1.13 -23.29 -4.58
N LYS A 74 -1.81 -22.50 -3.76
CA LYS A 74 -2.42 -22.95 -2.49
C LYS A 74 -3.76 -23.65 -2.67
N GLY A 75 -4.15 -24.00 -3.90
CA GLY A 75 -5.42 -24.66 -4.20
C GLY A 75 -6.63 -23.76 -3.98
N GLY A 76 -6.46 -22.44 -4.15
CA GLY A 76 -7.52 -21.45 -3.97
C GLY A 76 -7.76 -21.02 -2.52
N VAL A 77 -6.95 -21.48 -1.56
CA VAL A 77 -7.14 -21.23 -0.12
C VAL A 77 -6.09 -20.28 0.44
N GLY A 78 -6.55 -19.16 0.99
CA GLY A 78 -5.70 -18.16 1.64
C GLY A 78 -4.93 -17.26 0.66
N SER A 79 -4.19 -16.29 1.18
CA SER A 79 -3.41 -15.31 0.42
C SER A 79 -1.90 -15.52 0.57
N ALA A 80 -1.10 -14.67 -0.08
CA ALA A 80 0.35 -14.59 0.12
C ALA A 80 0.70 -13.99 1.50
N THR A 81 0.62 -14.82 2.55
CA THR A 81 0.78 -14.38 3.94
C THR A 81 2.22 -14.02 4.30
N LEU A 82 3.20 -14.87 3.95
CA LEU A 82 4.58 -14.71 4.42
C LEU A 82 5.29 -13.51 3.79
N SER A 83 5.11 -13.30 2.48
CA SER A 83 5.69 -12.16 1.76
C SER A 83 5.11 -10.83 2.25
N MET A 84 3.80 -10.79 2.52
CA MET A 84 3.13 -9.63 3.10
C MET A 84 3.66 -9.32 4.51
N VAL A 85 3.81 -10.32 5.38
CA VAL A 85 4.36 -10.16 6.73
C VAL A 85 5.83 -9.70 6.67
N TYR A 86 6.61 -10.23 5.74
CA TYR A 86 7.99 -9.80 5.54
C TYR A 86 8.08 -8.33 5.08
N ALA A 87 7.24 -7.93 4.12
CA ALA A 87 7.16 -6.54 3.68
C ALA A 87 6.72 -5.60 4.82
N ALA A 88 5.76 -6.03 5.64
CA ALA A 88 5.33 -5.32 6.84
C ALA A 88 6.48 -5.12 7.82
N ALA A 89 7.21 -6.20 8.14
CA ALA A 89 8.33 -6.16 9.07
C ALA A 89 9.43 -5.21 8.60
N ARG A 90 9.77 -5.24 7.30
CA ARG A 90 10.73 -4.30 6.70
C ARG A 90 10.29 -2.85 6.81
N PHE A 91 9.02 -2.56 6.51
CA PHE A 91 8.50 -1.20 6.61
C PHE A 91 8.49 -0.70 8.06
N ILE A 92 8.15 -1.58 9.02
CA ILE A 92 8.20 -1.26 10.45
C ILE A 92 9.64 -0.98 10.88
N GLU A 93 10.62 -1.76 10.45
CA GLU A 93 12.03 -1.51 10.73
C GLU A 93 12.48 -0.12 10.23
N SER A 94 12.13 0.23 8.99
CA SER A 94 12.36 1.57 8.45
C SER A 94 11.69 2.66 9.28
N SER A 95 10.45 2.43 9.72
CA SER A 95 9.71 3.37 10.57
C SER A 95 10.34 3.53 11.95
N LEU A 96 10.84 2.45 12.55
CA LEU A 96 11.56 2.48 13.83
C LEU A 96 12.88 3.24 13.72
N ARG A 97 13.64 3.05 12.64
CA ARG A 97 14.87 3.82 12.36
C ARG A 97 14.58 5.31 12.19
N ALA A 98 13.52 5.64 11.45
CA ALA A 98 13.06 7.02 11.28
C ALA A 98 12.66 7.66 12.63
N LEU A 99 12.00 6.91 13.52
CA LEU A 99 11.68 7.35 14.88
C LEU A 99 12.92 7.59 15.74
N ASP A 100 13.96 6.76 15.60
CA ASP A 100 15.24 6.97 16.29
C ASP A 100 15.97 8.24 15.81
N GLY A 101 15.63 8.72 14.62
CA GLY A 101 16.15 9.96 14.03
C GLY A 101 17.16 9.73 12.90
N ASP A 102 17.17 8.54 12.31
CA ASP A 102 17.87 8.30 11.04
C ASP A 102 17.25 9.20 9.96
N GLY A 103 18.11 10.00 9.31
CA GLY A 103 17.69 11.09 8.43
C GLY A 103 17.43 10.69 6.99
N ASP A 104 17.77 9.47 6.58
CA ASP A 104 17.77 9.03 5.18
C ASP A 104 16.98 7.72 4.97
N ILE A 105 15.78 7.65 5.55
CA ILE A 105 14.85 6.54 5.35
C ILE A 105 13.88 6.85 4.22
N TYR A 106 13.86 5.99 3.20
CA TYR A 106 12.99 6.11 2.04
C TYR A 106 12.24 4.82 1.79
N GLU A 107 10.92 4.91 1.69
CA GLU A 107 10.03 3.78 1.41
C GLU A 107 9.00 4.16 0.34
N TYR A 108 8.29 3.17 -0.19
CA TYR A 108 7.10 3.41 -1.01
C TYR A 108 5.86 3.17 -0.17
N SER A 109 4.94 4.13 -0.15
CA SER A 109 3.68 4.04 0.57
C SER A 109 2.55 4.63 -0.27
N TYR A 110 1.33 4.14 -0.05
CA TYR A 110 0.14 4.77 -0.61
C TYR A 110 -0.23 5.96 0.26
N VAL A 111 -0.07 7.16 -0.30
CA VAL A 111 -0.23 8.43 0.41
C VAL A 111 -0.94 9.42 -0.49
N GLU A 112 -1.44 10.50 0.11
CA GLU A 112 -1.92 11.64 -0.68
C GLU A 112 -0.79 12.13 -1.58
N SER A 113 -1.10 12.36 -2.86
CA SER A 113 -0.09 12.62 -3.87
C SER A 113 -0.61 13.63 -4.87
N ASP A 114 0.18 14.66 -5.12
CA ASP A 114 -0.04 15.68 -6.15
C ASP A 114 0.77 15.40 -7.44
N LEU A 115 1.52 14.28 -7.47
CA LEU A 115 2.38 13.91 -8.60
C LEU A 115 1.61 13.51 -9.85
N ILE A 116 0.35 13.13 -9.70
CA ILE A 116 -0.57 12.72 -10.75
C ILE A 116 -1.98 13.23 -10.42
N GLU A 117 -2.92 13.07 -11.35
CA GLU A 117 -4.31 13.56 -11.18
C GLU A 117 -5.15 12.79 -10.14
N LEU A 118 -4.59 11.76 -9.49
CA LEU A 118 -5.25 10.97 -8.45
C LEU A 118 -4.93 11.50 -7.06
N THR A 119 -5.95 11.62 -6.20
CA THR A 119 -5.80 12.11 -4.82
C THR A 119 -4.81 11.29 -3.98
N PHE A 120 -4.74 9.98 -4.21
CA PHE A 120 -3.80 9.09 -3.51
C PHE A 120 -3.03 8.23 -4.51
N PHE A 121 -1.72 8.09 -4.30
CA PHE A 121 -0.87 7.26 -5.15
C PHE A 121 0.25 6.57 -4.38
N ALA A 122 0.75 5.47 -4.94
CA ALA A 122 1.92 4.79 -4.40
C ALA A 122 3.16 5.63 -4.76
N SER A 123 3.60 6.43 -3.79
CA SER A 123 4.66 7.41 -3.98
C SER A 123 5.86 7.08 -3.09
N ARG A 124 7.05 7.45 -3.55
CA ARG A 124 8.26 7.36 -2.73
C ARG A 124 8.17 8.44 -1.66
N VAL A 125 8.32 8.03 -0.40
CA VAL A 125 8.22 8.89 0.77
C VAL A 125 9.54 8.91 1.53
N LYS A 126 9.86 10.06 2.11
CA LYS A 126 10.85 10.18 3.18
C LYS A 126 10.14 9.96 4.52
N LEU A 127 10.61 9.00 5.30
CA LEU A 127 10.12 8.78 6.65
C LEU A 127 10.99 9.56 7.64
N GLY A 128 10.36 10.07 8.69
CA GLY A 128 11.03 10.65 9.85
C GLY A 128 10.20 10.47 11.12
N ARG A 129 10.46 11.30 12.13
CA ARG A 129 9.96 11.06 13.50
C ARG A 129 8.44 11.17 13.63
N ASN A 130 7.80 11.86 12.68
CA ASN A 130 6.37 12.09 12.67
C ASN A 130 5.67 11.33 11.53
N GLY A 131 6.30 10.28 10.99
CA GLY A 131 5.78 9.51 9.87
C GLY A 131 6.31 10.03 8.53
N VAL A 132 5.43 10.23 7.56
CA VAL A 132 5.81 10.72 6.22
C VAL A 132 6.11 12.22 6.30
N GLU A 133 7.35 12.61 6.02
CA GLU A 133 7.81 14.01 6.08
C GLU A 133 7.84 14.69 4.71
N ALA A 134 8.08 13.92 3.64
CA ALA A 134 8.11 14.46 2.28
C ALA A 134 7.80 13.38 1.23
N LEU A 135 7.15 13.81 0.15
CA LEU A 135 7.13 13.06 -1.11
C LEU A 135 8.46 13.28 -1.84
N VAL A 136 9.08 12.20 -2.31
CA VAL A 136 10.27 12.26 -3.15
C VAL A 136 9.83 12.31 -4.59
N THR A 137 9.93 13.49 -5.20
CA THR A 137 9.70 13.64 -6.63
C THR A 137 10.96 13.26 -7.39
N TYR A 138 10.80 12.41 -8.39
CA TYR A 138 11.82 12.35 -9.44
C TYR A 138 11.58 13.58 -10.30
N MET A 139 12.59 14.45 -10.43
CA MET A 139 12.55 15.50 -11.44
C MET A 139 12.41 14.83 -12.82
N THR A 140 11.19 14.64 -13.29
CA THR A 140 10.93 14.60 -14.72
C THR A 140 11.13 16.03 -15.17
N SER A 141 12.30 16.32 -15.75
CA SER A 141 12.42 17.48 -16.61
C SER A 141 11.23 17.42 -17.56
N LYS A 142 10.33 18.41 -17.49
CA LYS A 142 9.37 18.63 -18.57
C LYS A 142 10.19 18.76 -19.84
N VAL A 143 10.13 17.72 -20.68
CA VAL A 143 10.52 17.81 -22.10
C VAL A 143 9.25 18.13 -22.85
#